data_AF-W9YJX2-F1
#
_entry.id   AF-W9YJX2-F1
#
_cell.length_a   1.000
_cell.length_b   1.000
_cell.length_c   1.000
_cell.angle_alpha   90.00
_cell.angle_beta   90.00
_cell.angle_gamma   90.00
#
_symmetry.space_group_name_H-M   'P 1'
#
loop_
_entity.id
_entity.type
_entity.pdbx_description
1 polymer ?
#
loop_
_entity_poly.entity_id
_entity_poly.type
_entity_poly.pdbx_seq_one_letter_code
_entity_poly.pdbx_strand_id
1 'polypeptide(L)'
;MVIDARLQHPILFPTLLIGTLGSVSLLTVMAYNEYRREKTSTYPPAVEEQLRLALHYCHVNPDPEASAQYFLEAIKKADEAEMDPFSKEAIGIRIRFAQMLEDFGHVKAAIEILDSITKDLQQKLTQVDDHLALKSDQASDDLAKAEERKELVKGIIKNKVKVSSLYESDYIQDRTMAKQTLSDAVALVVKETKDPQLSGFTDDNGAGLTTGEIAAMLSQMGDLYATTGEEANAVQVYMLTLQPLRSSCNGTRSCREVQVLSNIASTMGVALKRPNAKVNGKPATQDALAAGRRAALKWADQAIGTAEVVKPEDRDEICDLALLSAQMTRADLLLENGEKKKSREVFESLLPTLREKNLVPLIKVAEQGLKTASG
;
A
#
# COMPACT_ATOMS: atom_id res chain seq x y z
N MET A 1 -67.38 20.15 -8.24
CA MET A 1 -66.86 18.76 -8.12
C MET A 1 -65.89 18.56 -6.97
N VAL A 2 -64.73 19.22 -6.90
CA VAL A 2 -63.76 18.98 -5.80
C VAL A 2 -64.27 19.43 -4.42
N ILE A 3 -65.05 20.52 -4.39
CA ILE A 3 -65.63 21.07 -3.15
C ILE A 3 -66.71 20.12 -2.56
N ASP A 4 -67.52 19.48 -3.41
CA ASP A 4 -68.53 18.48 -2.98
C ASP A 4 -67.89 17.22 -2.38
N ALA A 5 -66.84 16.71 -3.00
CA ALA A 5 -66.14 15.51 -2.53
C ALA A 5 -65.49 15.71 -1.15
N ARG A 6 -65.04 16.94 -0.86
CA ARG A 6 -64.44 17.32 0.44
C ARG A 6 -65.46 17.32 1.58
N LEU A 7 -66.73 17.63 1.27
CA LEU A 7 -67.84 17.67 2.23
C LEU A 7 -68.49 16.30 2.42
N GLN A 8 -68.57 15.48 1.38
CA GLN A 8 -69.17 14.15 1.42
C GLN A 8 -68.26 13.07 2.05
N HIS A 9 -66.94 13.20 1.92
CA HIS A 9 -65.98 12.21 2.42
C HIS A 9 -64.81 12.88 3.18
N PRO A 10 -65.05 13.40 4.40
CA PRO A 10 -64.10 14.26 5.11
C PRO A 10 -62.79 13.55 5.54
N ILE A 11 -62.83 12.22 5.70
CA ILE A 11 -61.65 11.41 6.07
C ILE A 11 -60.99 10.81 4.82
N LEU A 12 -61.78 10.39 3.83
CA LEU A 12 -61.29 9.66 2.66
C LEU A 12 -60.55 10.57 1.67
N PHE A 13 -61.00 11.81 1.52
CA PHE A 13 -60.36 12.78 0.62
C PHE A 13 -58.92 13.15 1.04
N PRO A 14 -58.61 13.53 2.29
CA PRO A 14 -57.24 13.84 2.70
C PRO A 14 -56.31 12.62 2.71
N THR A 15 -56.78 11.42 3.04
CA THR A 15 -55.95 10.20 2.99
C THR A 15 -55.56 9.84 1.56
N LEU A 16 -56.46 10.02 0.60
CA LEU A 16 -56.20 9.79 -0.82
C LEU A 16 -55.22 10.84 -1.38
N LEU A 17 -55.28 12.08 -0.90
CA LEU A 17 -54.34 13.13 -1.27
C LEU A 17 -52.92 12.87 -0.71
N ILE A 18 -52.82 12.40 0.53
CA ILE A 18 -51.54 11.98 1.13
C ILE A 18 -50.99 10.74 0.42
N GLY A 19 -51.83 9.75 0.12
CA GLY A 19 -51.43 8.54 -0.59
C GLY A 19 -50.94 8.82 -2.02
N THR A 20 -51.61 9.71 -2.74
CA THR A 20 -51.19 10.13 -4.09
C THR A 20 -49.88 10.93 -4.05
N LEU A 21 -49.72 11.88 -3.13
CA LEU A 21 -48.46 12.59 -2.93
C LEU A 21 -47.32 11.63 -2.56
N GLY A 22 -47.55 10.70 -1.63
CA GLY A 22 -46.57 9.70 -1.24
C GLY A 22 -46.17 8.78 -2.41
N SER A 23 -47.13 8.35 -3.23
CA SER A 23 -46.86 7.54 -4.41
C SER A 23 -46.06 8.29 -5.47
N VAL A 24 -46.41 9.55 -5.77
CA VAL A 24 -45.67 10.40 -6.72
C VAL A 24 -44.26 10.67 -6.21
N SER A 25 -44.08 10.95 -4.92
CA SER A 25 -42.75 11.12 -4.32
C SER A 25 -41.90 9.85 -4.43
N LEU A 26 -42.47 8.67 -4.14
CA LEU A 26 -41.77 7.39 -4.25
C LEU A 26 -41.35 7.11 -5.71
N LEU A 27 -42.26 7.31 -6.67
CA LEU A 27 -41.95 7.16 -8.10
C LEU A 27 -40.88 8.14 -8.57
N THR A 28 -40.89 9.37 -8.07
CA THR A 28 -39.87 10.38 -8.38
C THR A 28 -38.49 9.96 -7.87
N VAL A 29 -38.41 9.39 -6.66
CA VAL A 29 -37.16 8.87 -6.09
C VAL A 29 -36.67 7.65 -6.88
N MET A 30 -37.57 6.73 -7.24
CA MET A 30 -37.22 5.56 -8.06
C MET A 30 -36.69 5.98 -9.44
N ALA A 31 -37.40 6.87 -10.14
CA ALA A 31 -36.99 7.39 -11.43
C ALA A 31 -35.68 8.17 -11.36
N TYR A 32 -35.46 8.95 -10.30
CA TYR A 32 -34.21 9.67 -10.08
C TYR A 32 -33.03 8.71 -9.82
N ASN A 33 -33.24 7.65 -9.03
CA ASN A 33 -32.22 6.63 -8.78
C ASN A 33 -31.88 5.85 -10.05
N GLU A 34 -32.87 5.50 -10.88
CA GLU A 34 -32.66 4.81 -12.15
C GLU A 34 -31.91 5.69 -13.16
N TYR A 35 -32.32 6.96 -13.28
CA TYR A 35 -31.61 7.95 -14.10
C TYR A 35 -30.16 8.18 -13.66
N ARG A 36 -29.91 8.21 -12.34
CA ARG A 36 -28.55 8.26 -11.79
C ARG A 36 -27.77 7.00 -12.13
N ARG A 37 -28.36 5.81 -11.98
CA ARG A 37 -27.73 4.51 -12.25
C ARG A 37 -27.18 4.42 -13.66
N GLU A 38 -27.98 4.78 -14.67
CA GLU A 38 -27.55 4.74 -16.09
C GLU A 38 -26.40 5.71 -16.39
N LYS A 39 -26.29 6.81 -15.66
CA LYS A 39 -25.25 7.82 -15.87
C LYS A 39 -23.96 7.57 -15.10
N THR A 40 -23.98 6.70 -14.09
CA THR A 40 -22.84 6.52 -13.17
C THR A 40 -22.28 5.11 -13.10
N SER A 41 -23.03 4.07 -13.47
CA SER A 41 -22.57 2.68 -13.36
C SER A 41 -21.93 2.20 -14.66
N THR A 42 -20.66 1.81 -14.60
CA THR A 42 -19.96 1.12 -15.69
C THR A 42 -20.37 -0.35 -15.81
N TYR A 43 -21.06 -0.90 -14.79
CA TYR A 43 -21.46 -2.30 -14.76
C TYR A 43 -22.82 -2.52 -15.43
N PRO A 44 -23.02 -3.63 -16.15
CA PRO A 44 -24.34 -4.06 -16.57
C PRO A 44 -25.29 -4.18 -15.35
N PRO A 45 -26.59 -3.82 -15.49
CA PRO A 45 -27.51 -3.79 -14.35
C PRO A 45 -27.58 -5.08 -13.54
N ALA A 46 -27.47 -6.23 -14.22
CA ALA A 46 -27.54 -7.55 -13.59
C ALA A 46 -26.31 -7.85 -12.71
N VAL A 47 -25.13 -7.36 -13.09
CA VAL A 47 -23.88 -7.47 -12.32
C VAL A 47 -23.92 -6.50 -11.14
N GLU A 48 -24.34 -5.26 -11.38
CA GLU A 48 -24.42 -4.22 -10.35
C GLU A 48 -25.34 -4.63 -9.20
N GLU A 49 -26.49 -5.23 -9.49
CA GLU A 49 -27.41 -5.73 -8.46
C GLU A 49 -26.72 -6.74 -7.51
N GLN A 50 -25.99 -7.71 -8.07
CA GLN A 50 -25.29 -8.69 -7.26
C GLN A 50 -24.13 -8.09 -6.47
N LEU A 51 -23.38 -7.16 -7.07
CA LEU A 51 -22.31 -6.46 -6.34
C LEU A 51 -22.84 -5.65 -5.16
N ARG A 52 -24.00 -5.01 -5.29
CA ARG A 52 -24.61 -4.28 -4.16
C ARG A 52 -25.03 -5.22 -3.04
N LEU A 53 -25.60 -6.38 -3.37
CA LEU A 53 -25.94 -7.40 -2.38
C LEU A 53 -24.68 -7.94 -1.69
N ALA A 54 -23.63 -8.25 -2.46
CA ALA A 54 -22.34 -8.67 -1.91
C ALA A 54 -21.78 -7.62 -0.92
N LEU A 55 -21.76 -6.34 -1.30
CA LEU A 55 -21.30 -5.26 -0.43
C LEU A 55 -22.20 -5.02 0.79
N HIS A 56 -23.52 -5.23 0.67
CA HIS A 56 -24.43 -5.20 1.81
C HIS A 56 -24.01 -6.25 2.84
N TYR A 57 -23.84 -7.51 2.41
CA TYR A 57 -23.42 -8.60 3.30
C TYR A 57 -21.96 -8.50 3.73
N CYS A 58 -21.17 -7.60 3.14
CA CYS A 58 -19.82 -7.29 3.60
C CYS A 58 -19.80 -6.23 4.71
N HIS A 59 -20.61 -5.17 4.59
CA HIS A 59 -20.45 -3.96 5.43
C HIS A 59 -21.67 -3.61 6.29
N VAL A 60 -22.88 -4.02 5.89
CA VAL A 60 -24.13 -3.62 6.56
C VAL A 60 -24.67 -4.75 7.43
N ASN A 61 -24.74 -5.97 6.90
CA ASN A 61 -25.13 -7.16 7.64
C ASN A 61 -24.10 -8.27 7.39
N PRO A 62 -22.97 -8.27 8.13
CA PRO A 62 -21.84 -9.14 7.85
C PRO A 62 -22.21 -10.62 7.83
N ASP A 63 -22.16 -11.23 6.64
CA ASP A 63 -22.36 -12.65 6.39
C ASP A 63 -21.36 -13.10 5.31
N PRO A 64 -20.29 -13.81 5.68
CA PRO A 64 -19.23 -14.19 4.74
C PRO A 64 -19.72 -15.17 3.66
N GLU A 65 -20.65 -16.08 3.99
CA GLU A 65 -21.14 -17.07 3.05
C GLU A 65 -22.07 -16.43 2.02
N ALA A 66 -23.02 -15.62 2.49
CA ALA A 66 -23.92 -14.89 1.60
C ALA A 66 -23.14 -13.90 0.72
N SER A 67 -22.22 -13.14 1.31
CA SER A 67 -21.37 -12.20 0.55
C SER A 67 -20.56 -12.91 -0.54
N ALA A 68 -19.94 -14.05 -0.22
CA ALA A 68 -19.21 -14.85 -1.18
C ALA A 68 -20.09 -15.37 -2.32
N GLN A 69 -21.30 -15.84 -2.02
CA GLN A 69 -22.27 -16.28 -3.03
C GLN A 69 -22.61 -15.14 -4.00
N TYR A 70 -22.92 -13.94 -3.49
CA TYR A 70 -23.24 -12.80 -4.35
C TYR A 70 -22.05 -12.32 -5.19
N PHE A 71 -20.81 -12.39 -4.67
CA PHE A 71 -19.62 -12.11 -5.49
C PHE A 71 -19.44 -13.14 -6.61
N LEU A 72 -19.62 -14.44 -6.33
CA LEU A 72 -19.54 -15.48 -7.36
C LEU A 72 -20.65 -15.33 -8.42
N GLU A 73 -21.86 -14.97 -8.01
CA GLU A 73 -22.95 -14.65 -8.94
C GLU A 73 -22.65 -13.40 -9.78
N ALA A 74 -22.05 -12.36 -9.20
CA ALA A 74 -21.63 -11.18 -9.94
C ALA A 74 -20.59 -11.52 -11.01
N ILE A 75 -19.60 -12.38 -10.69
CA ILE A 75 -18.60 -12.85 -11.66
C ILE A 75 -19.29 -13.62 -12.79
N LYS A 76 -20.18 -14.55 -12.45
CA LYS A 76 -20.93 -15.33 -13.45
C LYS A 76 -21.77 -14.43 -14.37
N LYS A 77 -22.46 -13.44 -13.81
CA LYS A 77 -23.25 -12.48 -14.60
C LYS A 77 -22.38 -11.58 -15.47
N ALA A 78 -21.16 -11.27 -15.06
CA ALA A 78 -20.20 -10.54 -15.88
C ALA A 78 -19.80 -11.36 -17.12
N ASP A 79 -19.57 -12.67 -16.94
CA ASP A 79 -19.30 -13.60 -18.03
C ASP A 79 -20.52 -13.74 -18.97
N GLU A 80 -21.72 -13.91 -18.41
CA GLU A 80 -22.98 -13.98 -19.18
C GLU A 80 -23.29 -12.68 -19.96
N ALA A 81 -22.81 -11.54 -19.46
CA ALA A 81 -22.92 -10.24 -20.11
C ALA A 81 -21.78 -9.95 -21.10
N GLU A 82 -20.90 -10.93 -21.36
CA GLU A 82 -19.75 -10.82 -22.26
C GLU A 82 -18.82 -9.64 -21.92
N MET A 83 -18.69 -9.31 -20.62
CA MET A 83 -17.71 -8.32 -20.19
C MET A 83 -16.30 -8.82 -20.52
N ASP A 84 -15.43 -7.93 -21.01
CA ASP A 84 -14.02 -8.28 -21.23
C ASP A 84 -13.40 -8.75 -19.89
N PRO A 85 -12.92 -10.00 -19.80
CA PRO A 85 -12.34 -10.54 -18.56
C PRO A 85 -11.13 -9.77 -18.05
N PHE A 86 -10.46 -9.01 -18.93
CA PHE A 86 -9.29 -8.19 -18.61
C PHE A 86 -9.61 -6.70 -18.43
N SER A 87 -10.90 -6.32 -18.49
CA SER A 87 -11.34 -4.97 -18.16
C SER A 87 -11.11 -4.64 -16.69
N LYS A 88 -10.99 -3.34 -16.39
CA LYS A 88 -10.81 -2.83 -15.01
C LYS A 88 -11.97 -3.25 -14.12
N GLU A 89 -13.18 -3.27 -14.68
CA GLU A 89 -14.41 -3.65 -14.04
C GLU A 89 -14.42 -5.15 -13.70
N ALA A 90 -14.16 -6.03 -14.66
CA ALA A 90 -14.18 -7.48 -14.44
C ALA A 90 -13.10 -7.94 -13.45
N ILE A 91 -11.86 -7.47 -13.62
CA ILE A 91 -10.77 -7.73 -12.68
C ILE A 91 -11.12 -7.13 -11.30
N GLY A 92 -11.70 -5.94 -11.28
CA GLY A 92 -12.12 -5.24 -10.07
C GLY A 92 -13.07 -6.07 -9.20
N ILE A 93 -14.03 -6.78 -9.81
CA ILE A 93 -14.93 -7.68 -9.08
C ILE A 93 -14.14 -8.78 -8.37
N ARG A 94 -13.20 -9.44 -9.07
CA ARG A 94 -12.38 -10.53 -8.50
C ARG A 94 -11.45 -10.03 -7.39
N ILE A 95 -10.85 -8.84 -7.56
CA ILE A 95 -10.03 -8.21 -6.50
C ILE A 95 -10.90 -7.88 -5.28
N ARG A 96 -12.11 -7.34 -5.47
CA ARG A 96 -13.04 -7.06 -4.37
C ARG A 96 -13.52 -8.33 -3.65
N PHE A 97 -13.70 -9.41 -4.39
CA PHE A 97 -13.99 -10.71 -3.79
C PHE A 97 -12.83 -11.21 -2.93
N ALA A 98 -11.58 -11.09 -3.40
CA ALA A 98 -10.40 -11.42 -2.61
C ALA A 98 -10.26 -10.53 -1.36
N GLN A 99 -10.52 -9.23 -1.48
CA GLN A 99 -10.56 -8.28 -0.35
C GLN A 99 -11.61 -8.70 0.68
N MET A 100 -12.81 -9.08 0.25
CA MET A 100 -13.86 -9.57 1.16
C MET A 100 -13.40 -10.83 1.91
N LEU A 101 -12.77 -11.78 1.21
CA LEU A 101 -12.21 -12.98 1.85
C LEU A 101 -11.17 -12.62 2.90
N GLU A 102 -10.29 -11.65 2.62
CA GLU A 102 -9.31 -11.14 3.59
C GLU A 102 -10.00 -10.50 4.80
N ASP A 103 -10.99 -9.63 4.58
CA ASP A 103 -11.69 -8.92 5.65
C ASP A 103 -12.40 -9.88 6.62
N PHE A 104 -12.89 -11.03 6.14
CA PHE A 104 -13.46 -12.10 6.95
C PHE A 104 -12.44 -13.15 7.45
N GLY A 105 -11.14 -12.92 7.26
CA GLY A 105 -10.06 -13.77 7.76
C GLY A 105 -9.75 -15.02 6.91
N HIS A 106 -10.39 -15.17 5.75
CA HIS A 106 -10.11 -16.22 4.76
C HIS A 106 -8.89 -15.88 3.88
N VAL A 107 -7.78 -15.48 4.51
CA VAL A 107 -6.59 -14.94 3.83
C VAL A 107 -5.99 -15.91 2.80
N LYS A 108 -6.01 -17.22 3.06
CA LYS A 108 -5.53 -18.23 2.10
C LYS A 108 -6.34 -18.22 0.80
N ALA A 109 -7.67 -18.16 0.91
CA ALA A 109 -8.54 -18.09 -0.26
C ALA A 109 -8.36 -16.77 -1.01
N ALA A 110 -8.15 -15.65 -0.30
CA ALA A 110 -7.82 -14.38 -0.92
C ALA A 110 -6.52 -14.46 -1.76
N ILE A 111 -5.47 -15.09 -1.23
CA ILE A 111 -4.21 -15.34 -1.96
C ILE A 111 -4.48 -16.19 -3.21
N GLU A 112 -5.22 -17.29 -3.09
CA GLU A 112 -5.55 -18.16 -4.24
C GLU A 112 -6.27 -17.40 -5.37
N ILE A 113 -7.23 -16.54 -5.03
CA ILE A 113 -7.92 -15.70 -6.03
C ILE A 113 -6.96 -14.70 -6.68
N LEU A 114 -6.13 -14.01 -5.89
CA LEU A 114 -5.17 -13.04 -6.42
C LEU A 114 -4.07 -13.69 -7.29
N ASP A 115 -3.61 -14.88 -6.92
CA ASP A 115 -2.66 -15.67 -7.71
C ASP A 115 -3.29 -16.15 -9.01
N SER A 116 -4.57 -16.55 -8.98
CA SER A 116 -5.32 -16.87 -10.20
C SER A 116 -5.43 -15.66 -11.13
N ILE A 117 -5.78 -14.48 -10.61
CA ILE A 117 -5.82 -13.24 -11.43
C ILE A 117 -4.43 -12.97 -12.01
N THR A 118 -3.37 -13.06 -11.20
CA THR A 118 -1.99 -12.82 -11.64
C THR A 118 -1.59 -13.75 -12.78
N LYS A 119 -1.95 -15.03 -12.70
CA LYS A 119 -1.70 -16.02 -13.76
C LYS A 119 -2.44 -15.67 -15.04
N ASP A 120 -3.71 -15.28 -14.96
CA ASP A 120 -4.51 -14.89 -16.13
C ASP A 120 -3.89 -13.65 -16.81
N LEU A 121 -3.50 -12.64 -16.01
CA LEU A 121 -2.84 -11.43 -16.53
C LEU A 121 -1.50 -11.75 -17.19
N GLN A 122 -0.70 -12.66 -16.62
CA GLN A 122 0.57 -13.08 -17.21
C GLN A 122 0.36 -13.81 -18.54
N GLN A 123 -0.65 -14.67 -18.63
CA GLN A 123 -0.98 -15.36 -19.88
C GLN A 123 -1.40 -14.37 -20.96
N LYS A 124 -2.25 -13.39 -20.61
CA LYS A 124 -2.66 -12.33 -21.52
C LYS A 124 -1.49 -11.44 -21.93
N LEU A 125 -0.61 -11.10 -21.00
CA LEU A 125 0.59 -10.31 -21.28
C LEU A 125 1.47 -10.97 -22.35
N THR A 126 1.71 -12.29 -22.25
CA THR A 126 2.46 -13.03 -23.26
C THR A 126 1.81 -12.93 -24.65
N GLN A 127 0.49 -13.02 -24.74
CA GLN A 127 -0.23 -12.89 -26.02
C GLN A 127 -0.08 -11.49 -26.62
N VAL A 128 -0.12 -10.44 -25.79
CA VAL A 128 0.07 -9.06 -26.23
C VAL A 128 1.52 -8.82 -26.65
N ASP A 129 2.49 -9.36 -25.92
CA ASP A 129 3.92 -9.29 -26.26
C ASP A 129 4.20 -9.97 -27.62
N ASP A 130 3.64 -11.15 -27.86
CA ASP A 130 3.77 -11.88 -29.13
C ASP A 130 3.16 -11.07 -30.29
N HIS A 131 2.00 -10.44 -30.07
CA HIS A 131 1.37 -9.59 -31.08
C HIS A 131 2.23 -8.37 -31.44
N LEU A 132 2.74 -7.66 -30.43
CA LEU A 132 3.61 -6.49 -30.63
C LEU A 132 4.94 -6.85 -31.31
N ALA A 133 5.45 -8.07 -31.09
CA ALA A 133 6.65 -8.56 -31.77
C ALA A 133 6.45 -8.80 -33.27
N LEU A 134 5.23 -9.13 -33.70
CA LEU A 134 4.90 -9.46 -35.09
C LEU A 134 4.68 -8.22 -36.00
N LYS A 135 4.70 -6.99 -35.44
CA LYS A 135 4.46 -5.70 -36.10
C LYS A 135 3.18 -5.65 -36.95
N SER A 136 2.18 -4.92 -36.48
CA SER A 136 0.98 -4.59 -37.25
C SER A 136 1.28 -3.53 -38.32
N ASP A 137 0.64 -3.61 -39.49
CA ASP A 137 0.65 -2.52 -40.49
C ASP A 137 -0.15 -1.28 -40.01
N GLN A 138 -0.87 -1.40 -38.88
CA GLN A 138 -1.74 -0.36 -38.33
C GLN A 138 -1.18 0.22 -37.03
N ALA A 139 -0.54 1.39 -37.11
CA ALA A 139 0.06 2.09 -35.97
C ALA A 139 -0.92 2.41 -34.81
N SER A 140 -2.23 2.50 -35.08
CA SER A 140 -3.24 2.73 -34.03
C SER A 140 -3.52 1.50 -33.16
N ASP A 141 -3.40 0.30 -33.74
CA ASP A 141 -3.62 -0.97 -33.04
C ASP A 141 -2.43 -1.27 -32.12
N ASP A 142 -1.21 -1.04 -32.60
CA ASP A 142 0.01 -1.16 -31.79
C ASP A 142 0.01 -0.23 -30.56
N LEU A 143 -0.52 0.99 -30.68
CA LEU A 143 -0.64 1.92 -29.56
C LEU A 143 -1.64 1.43 -28.51
N ALA A 144 -2.80 0.93 -28.93
CA ALA A 144 -3.80 0.38 -28.02
C ALA A 144 -3.26 -0.87 -27.29
N LYS A 145 -2.54 -1.74 -28.02
CA LYS A 145 -1.88 -2.93 -27.46
C LYS A 145 -0.75 -2.58 -26.49
N ALA A 146 0.01 -1.53 -26.76
CA ALA A 146 1.04 -1.04 -25.85
C ALA A 146 0.43 -0.53 -24.52
N GLU A 147 -0.70 0.16 -24.57
CA GLU A 147 -1.40 0.59 -23.35
C GLU A 147 -2.03 -0.58 -22.59
N GLU A 148 -2.64 -1.55 -23.30
CA GLU A 148 -3.14 -2.80 -22.72
C GLU A 148 -2.00 -3.54 -22.00
N ARG A 149 -0.85 -3.69 -22.65
CA ARG A 149 0.36 -4.30 -22.06
C ARG A 149 0.75 -3.62 -20.76
N LYS A 150 0.79 -2.28 -20.75
CA LYS A 150 1.17 -1.47 -19.59
C LYS A 150 0.22 -1.69 -18.41
N GLU A 151 -1.08 -1.73 -18.66
CA GLU A 151 -2.08 -1.98 -17.61
C GLU A 151 -2.01 -3.43 -17.07
N LEU A 152 -1.72 -4.42 -17.93
CA LEU A 152 -1.50 -5.81 -17.51
C LEU A 152 -0.29 -5.94 -16.57
N VAL A 153 0.85 -5.35 -16.96
CA VAL A 153 2.07 -5.33 -16.14
C VAL A 153 1.81 -4.65 -14.79
N LYS A 154 1.14 -3.50 -14.80
CA LYS A 154 0.74 -2.77 -13.60
C LYS A 154 -0.13 -3.64 -12.68
N GLY A 155 -1.13 -4.33 -13.24
CA GLY A 155 -2.01 -5.23 -12.51
C GLY A 155 -1.26 -6.39 -11.85
N ILE A 156 -0.34 -7.03 -12.59
CA ILE A 156 0.52 -8.11 -12.08
C ILE A 156 1.35 -7.64 -10.88
N ILE A 157 1.98 -6.47 -10.99
CA ILE A 157 2.81 -5.93 -9.91
C ILE A 157 1.97 -5.61 -8.68
N LYS A 158 0.84 -4.91 -8.85
CA LYS A 158 -0.05 -4.57 -7.73
C LYS A 158 -0.59 -5.81 -7.01
N ASN A 159 -0.98 -6.84 -7.76
CA ASN A 159 -1.43 -8.09 -7.17
C ASN A 159 -0.30 -8.79 -6.42
N LYS A 160 0.92 -8.86 -6.96
CA LYS A 160 2.07 -9.44 -6.25
C LYS A 160 2.41 -8.68 -4.97
N VAL A 161 2.38 -7.34 -4.98
CA VAL A 161 2.58 -6.52 -3.79
C VAL A 161 1.52 -6.85 -2.73
N LYS A 162 0.24 -6.94 -3.13
CA LYS A 162 -0.84 -7.32 -2.22
C LYS A 162 -0.67 -8.74 -1.67
N VAL A 163 -0.38 -9.74 -2.52
CA VAL A 163 -0.14 -11.13 -2.10
C VAL A 163 1.05 -11.22 -1.14
N SER A 164 2.12 -10.47 -1.39
CA SER A 164 3.25 -10.37 -0.45
C SER A 164 2.79 -9.87 0.92
N SER A 165 1.98 -8.80 0.98
CA SER A 165 1.43 -8.28 2.24
C SER A 165 0.55 -9.32 2.96
N LEU A 166 -0.21 -10.14 2.22
CA LEU A 166 -1.01 -11.21 2.82
C LEU A 166 -0.14 -12.31 3.41
N TYR A 167 0.97 -12.67 2.77
CA TYR A 167 1.97 -13.59 3.32
C TYR A 167 2.63 -13.05 4.60
N GLU A 168 2.86 -11.72 4.70
CA GLU A 168 3.40 -11.07 5.90
C GLU A 168 2.40 -10.96 7.05
N SER A 169 1.10 -11.03 6.76
CA SER A 169 0.04 -10.84 7.75
C SER A 169 0.15 -11.80 8.93
N ASP A 170 -0.40 -11.40 10.08
CA ASP A 170 -0.44 -12.23 11.30
C ASP A 170 -1.16 -13.57 11.10
N TYR A 171 -1.95 -13.72 10.05
CA TYR A 171 -2.66 -14.95 9.71
C TYR A 171 -1.78 -15.99 9.01
N ILE A 172 -0.83 -15.56 8.18
CA ILE A 172 -0.02 -16.46 7.34
C ILE A 172 1.42 -16.55 7.86
N GLN A 173 2.02 -15.41 8.19
CA GLN A 173 3.38 -15.29 8.75
C GLN A 173 4.48 -15.99 7.91
N ASP A 174 4.30 -16.09 6.59
CA ASP A 174 5.29 -16.67 5.68
C ASP A 174 6.15 -15.57 5.04
N ARG A 175 7.13 -15.08 5.82
CA ARG A 175 8.06 -14.04 5.37
C ARG A 175 8.93 -14.50 4.18
N THR A 176 9.10 -15.81 3.98
CA THR A 176 9.89 -16.33 2.86
C THR A 176 9.13 -16.15 1.56
N MET A 177 7.86 -16.58 1.54
CA MET A 177 6.98 -16.38 0.40
C MET A 177 6.68 -14.90 0.15
N ALA A 178 6.46 -14.11 1.21
CA ALA A 178 6.30 -12.67 1.08
C ALA A 178 7.48 -12.02 0.35
N LYS A 179 8.71 -12.32 0.77
CA LYS A 179 9.94 -11.80 0.16
C LYS A 179 10.11 -12.27 -1.27
N GLN A 180 9.83 -13.55 -1.57
CA GLN A 180 9.92 -14.05 -2.93
C GLN A 180 8.92 -13.34 -3.85
N THR A 181 7.65 -13.26 -3.46
CA THR A 181 6.60 -12.61 -4.25
C THR A 181 6.90 -11.12 -4.48
N LEU A 182 7.37 -10.40 -3.45
CA LEU A 182 7.72 -8.99 -3.62
C LEU A 182 8.98 -8.80 -4.46
N SER A 183 9.97 -9.69 -4.32
CA SER A 183 11.15 -9.68 -5.18
C SER A 183 10.80 -9.87 -6.65
N ASP A 184 9.85 -10.75 -6.96
CA ASP A 184 9.35 -10.92 -8.34
C ASP A 184 8.70 -9.63 -8.87
N ALA A 185 7.94 -8.93 -8.03
CA ALA A 185 7.30 -7.66 -8.38
C ALA A 185 8.35 -6.57 -8.66
N VAL A 186 9.35 -6.44 -7.79
CA VAL A 186 10.47 -5.50 -7.96
C VAL A 186 11.27 -5.84 -9.22
N ALA A 187 11.56 -7.11 -9.47
CA ALA A 187 12.26 -7.55 -10.67
C ALA A 187 11.50 -7.17 -11.96
N LEU A 188 10.18 -7.29 -11.95
CA LEU A 188 9.35 -6.87 -13.07
C LEU A 188 9.39 -5.35 -13.27
N VAL A 189 9.32 -4.54 -12.21
CA VAL A 189 9.48 -3.07 -12.32
C VAL A 189 10.86 -2.69 -12.87
N VAL A 190 11.91 -3.35 -12.40
CA VAL A 190 13.28 -3.11 -12.91
C VAL A 190 13.40 -3.47 -14.38
N LYS A 191 12.82 -4.60 -14.80
CA LYS A 191 12.80 -5.02 -16.21
C LYS A 191 12.10 -4.00 -17.12
N GLU A 192 11.04 -3.38 -16.60
CA GLU A 192 10.19 -2.45 -17.35
C GLU A 192 10.64 -0.99 -17.24
N THR A 193 11.66 -0.71 -16.44
CA THR A 193 12.28 0.61 -16.32
C THR A 193 13.49 0.69 -17.25
N LYS A 194 13.57 1.73 -18.08
CA LYS A 194 14.73 1.97 -18.95
C LYS A 194 15.91 2.48 -18.12
N ASP A 195 17.03 1.77 -18.17
CA ASP A 195 18.30 2.12 -17.51
C ASP A 195 18.14 2.61 -16.04
N PRO A 196 17.56 1.78 -15.14
CA PRO A 196 17.24 2.21 -13.77
C PRO A 196 18.47 2.64 -12.96
N GLN A 197 19.66 2.16 -13.32
CA GLN A 197 20.92 2.57 -12.67
C GLN A 197 21.39 3.97 -13.09
N LEU A 198 21.03 4.43 -14.30
CA LEU A 198 21.47 5.71 -14.85
C LEU A 198 20.40 6.79 -14.66
N SER A 199 19.14 6.45 -14.93
CA SER A 199 18.01 7.39 -14.96
C SER A 199 17.15 7.36 -13.69
N GLY A 200 17.37 6.38 -12.80
CA GLY A 200 16.51 6.15 -11.65
C GLY A 200 15.12 5.66 -12.05
N PHE A 201 14.16 5.78 -11.12
CA PHE A 201 12.76 5.46 -11.38
C PHE A 201 11.99 6.75 -11.71
N THR A 202 11.23 6.72 -12.80
CA THR A 202 10.39 7.83 -13.26
C THR A 202 8.98 7.33 -13.52
N ASP A 203 7.99 8.22 -13.62
CA ASP A 203 6.60 7.85 -13.95
C ASP A 203 6.48 7.33 -15.40
N ASP A 204 7.45 7.65 -16.27
CA ASP A 204 7.56 7.12 -17.63
C ASP A 204 8.32 5.79 -17.64
N ASN A 205 7.70 4.75 -17.07
CA ASN A 205 8.19 3.38 -17.11
C ASN A 205 7.19 2.45 -17.81
N GLY A 206 7.71 1.34 -18.35
CA GLY A 206 6.91 0.31 -19.01
C GLY A 206 5.96 -0.45 -18.08
N ALA A 207 6.14 -0.31 -16.76
CA ALA A 207 5.28 -0.93 -15.75
C ALA A 207 4.04 -0.10 -15.41
N GLY A 208 3.92 1.13 -15.90
CA GLY A 208 2.79 2.01 -15.64
C GLY A 208 2.59 2.39 -14.17
N LEU A 209 3.64 2.26 -13.36
CA LEU A 209 3.63 2.68 -11.97
C LEU A 209 4.08 4.13 -11.83
N THR A 210 3.50 4.81 -10.86
CA THR A 210 4.02 6.09 -10.39
C THR A 210 5.27 5.88 -9.53
N THR A 211 6.11 6.89 -9.46
CA THR A 211 7.25 6.95 -8.53
C THR A 211 6.82 6.74 -7.07
N GLY A 212 5.60 7.16 -6.70
CA GLY A 212 5.03 6.90 -5.37
C GLY A 212 4.75 5.41 -5.12
N GLU A 213 4.16 4.73 -6.09
CA GLU A 213 3.91 3.27 -6.03
C GLU A 213 5.23 2.49 -6.00
N ILE A 214 6.22 2.88 -6.79
CA ILE A 214 7.57 2.27 -6.77
C ILE A 214 8.24 2.47 -5.42
N ALA A 215 8.18 3.69 -4.87
CA ALA A 215 8.75 3.99 -3.56
C ALA A 215 8.09 3.18 -2.44
N ALA A 216 6.76 3.04 -2.45
CA ALA A 216 6.05 2.23 -1.47
C ALA A 216 6.48 0.75 -1.55
N MET A 217 6.56 0.19 -2.75
CA MET A 217 7.00 -1.19 -2.98
C MET A 217 8.45 -1.42 -2.52
N LEU A 218 9.37 -0.51 -2.86
CA LEU A 218 10.76 -0.59 -2.43
C LEU A 218 10.89 -0.44 -0.91
N SER A 219 10.12 0.47 -0.28
CA SER A 219 10.10 0.61 1.18
C SER A 219 9.69 -0.71 1.86
N GLN A 220 8.61 -1.35 1.38
CA GLN A 220 8.15 -2.64 1.90
C GLN A 220 9.21 -3.74 1.71
N MET A 221 9.90 -3.75 0.57
CA MET A 221 11.00 -4.69 0.33
C MET A 221 12.17 -4.46 1.28
N GLY A 222 12.46 -3.20 1.62
CA GLY A 222 13.43 -2.85 2.66
C GLY A 222 13.02 -3.36 4.04
N ASP A 223 11.74 -3.23 4.40
CA ASP A 223 11.19 -3.73 5.67
C ASP A 223 11.30 -5.26 5.75
N LEU A 224 10.97 -5.97 4.67
CA LEU A 224 11.13 -7.42 4.57
C LEU A 224 12.59 -7.85 4.75
N TYR A 225 13.53 -7.24 4.04
CA TYR A 225 14.96 -7.54 4.23
C TYR A 225 15.43 -7.24 5.66
N ALA A 226 14.96 -6.17 6.28
CA ALA A 226 15.34 -5.81 7.64
C ALA A 226 14.83 -6.85 8.65
N THR A 227 13.57 -7.28 8.50
CA THR A 227 12.92 -8.24 9.41
C THR A 227 13.35 -9.69 9.18
N THR A 228 13.92 -10.03 8.02
CA THR A 228 14.52 -11.35 7.74
C THR A 228 16.02 -11.41 8.05
N GLY A 229 16.60 -10.34 8.61
CA GLY A 229 18.00 -10.31 9.01
C GLY A 229 18.98 -10.14 7.84
N GLU A 230 18.55 -9.49 6.77
CA GLU A 230 19.35 -9.12 5.60
C GLU A 230 19.58 -7.59 5.56
N GLU A 231 20.07 -7.02 6.66
CA GLU A 231 20.18 -5.58 6.87
C GLU A 231 21.00 -4.88 5.78
N ALA A 232 22.05 -5.54 5.27
CA ALA A 232 22.86 -4.98 4.18
C ALA A 232 22.04 -4.81 2.87
N ASN A 233 21.10 -5.72 2.60
CA ASN A 233 20.19 -5.63 1.46
C ASN A 233 19.11 -4.58 1.74
N ALA A 234 18.56 -4.57 2.95
CA ALA A 234 17.57 -3.58 3.39
C ALA A 234 18.08 -2.13 3.23
N VAL A 235 19.31 -1.84 3.70
CA VAL A 235 19.92 -0.51 3.55
C VAL A 235 20.00 -0.08 2.10
N GLN A 236 20.42 -0.98 1.20
CA GLN A 236 20.50 -0.68 -0.23
C GLN A 236 19.13 -0.36 -0.82
N VAL A 237 18.11 -1.16 -0.49
CA VAL A 237 16.75 -0.96 -0.99
C VAL A 237 16.12 0.32 -0.45
N TYR A 238 16.30 0.65 0.83
CA TYR A 238 15.84 1.93 1.37
C TYR A 238 16.54 3.12 0.69
N MET A 239 17.85 3.03 0.42
CA MET A 239 18.56 4.08 -0.32
C MET A 239 18.00 4.25 -1.74
N LEU A 240 17.68 3.15 -2.43
CA LEU A 240 17.02 3.17 -3.75
C LEU A 240 15.61 3.78 -3.69
N THR A 241 14.94 3.73 -2.53
CA THR A 241 13.60 4.29 -2.32
C THR A 241 13.60 5.83 -2.32
N LEU A 242 14.69 6.48 -1.92
CA LEU A 242 14.72 7.93 -1.67
C LEU A 242 14.43 8.77 -2.94
N GLN A 243 14.98 8.39 -4.09
CA GLN A 243 14.76 9.13 -5.34
C GLN A 243 13.30 9.09 -5.81
N PRO A 244 12.67 7.92 -6.00
CA PRO A 244 11.27 7.88 -6.42
C PRO A 244 10.34 8.50 -5.37
N LEU A 245 10.66 8.33 -4.08
CA LEU A 245 9.87 8.95 -3.01
C LEU A 245 9.85 10.48 -3.12
N ARG A 246 11.03 11.11 -3.26
CA ARG A 246 11.13 12.57 -3.42
C ARG A 246 10.47 13.05 -4.70
N SER A 247 10.59 12.28 -5.79
CA SER A 247 9.93 12.59 -7.06
C SER A 247 8.41 12.63 -6.91
N SER A 248 7.82 11.64 -6.23
CA SER A 248 6.37 11.59 -6.00
C SER A 248 5.85 12.75 -5.14
N CYS A 249 6.73 13.37 -4.35
CA CYS A 249 6.43 14.54 -3.53
C CYS A 249 6.85 15.87 -4.19
N ASN A 250 7.12 15.92 -5.50
CA ASN A 250 7.62 17.13 -6.19
C ASN A 250 8.85 17.76 -5.50
N GLY A 251 9.70 16.94 -4.88
CA GLY A 251 10.88 17.39 -4.13
C GLY A 251 10.60 17.93 -2.72
N THR A 252 9.36 18.01 -2.26
CA THR A 252 9.05 18.40 -0.88
C THR A 252 9.37 17.27 0.09
N ARG A 253 9.80 17.63 1.31
CA ARG A 253 10.03 16.67 2.39
C ARG A 253 8.71 16.12 2.89
N SER A 254 8.67 14.82 3.19
CA SER A 254 7.45 14.12 3.64
C SER A 254 7.72 13.20 4.83
N CYS A 255 6.67 12.84 5.57
CA CYS A 255 6.74 11.88 6.67
C CYS A 255 7.29 10.52 6.24
N ARG A 256 6.97 10.10 5.02
CA ARG A 256 7.54 8.88 4.42
C ARG A 256 9.04 9.00 4.21
N GLU A 257 9.56 10.18 3.86
CA GLU A 257 11.01 10.37 3.75
C GLU A 257 11.68 10.27 5.13
N VAL A 258 11.06 10.83 6.17
CA VAL A 258 11.54 10.66 7.57
C VAL A 258 11.60 9.18 7.94
N GLN A 259 10.55 8.41 7.61
CA GLN A 259 10.49 6.97 7.85
C GLN A 259 11.63 6.23 7.16
N VAL A 260 11.83 6.44 5.85
CA VAL A 260 12.89 5.77 5.08
C VAL A 260 14.28 6.15 5.61
N LEU A 261 14.53 7.42 5.91
CA LEU A 261 15.82 7.87 6.46
C LEU A 261 16.09 7.28 7.85
N SER A 262 15.06 7.22 8.71
CA SER A 262 15.14 6.57 10.01
C SER A 262 15.43 5.08 9.89
N ASN A 263 14.76 4.40 8.95
CA ASN A 263 14.99 2.97 8.68
C ASN A 263 16.42 2.72 8.19
N ILE A 264 16.96 3.55 7.27
CA ILE A 264 18.37 3.47 6.85
C ILE A 264 19.29 3.55 8.08
N ALA A 265 19.11 4.55 8.93
CA ALA A 265 19.97 4.77 10.09
C ALA A 265 19.91 3.58 11.08
N SER A 266 18.70 3.14 11.42
CA SER A 266 18.47 2.05 12.37
C SER A 266 19.03 0.73 11.84
N THR A 267 18.71 0.38 10.58
CA THR A 267 19.17 -0.85 9.95
C THR A 267 20.69 -0.86 9.76
N MET A 268 21.32 0.27 9.43
CA MET A 268 22.78 0.39 9.43
C MET A 268 23.36 0.14 10.83
N GLY A 269 22.77 0.73 11.88
CA GLY A 269 23.20 0.50 13.27
C GLY A 269 23.15 -0.98 13.65
N VAL A 270 22.05 -1.67 13.33
CA VAL A 270 21.90 -3.12 13.56
C VAL A 270 22.96 -3.92 12.79
N ALA A 271 23.16 -3.61 11.50
CA ALA A 271 24.15 -4.32 10.67
C ALA A 271 25.57 -4.23 11.24
N LEU A 272 25.94 -3.07 11.80
CA LEU A 272 27.27 -2.81 12.38
C LEU A 272 27.50 -3.54 13.72
N LYS A 273 26.43 -3.91 14.43
CA LYS A 273 26.50 -4.68 15.69
C LYS A 273 26.69 -6.18 15.48
N ARG A 274 26.54 -6.68 14.25
CA ARG A 274 26.68 -8.12 13.97
C ARG A 274 28.12 -8.60 14.22
N PRO A 275 28.32 -9.77 14.83
CA PRO A 275 29.67 -10.32 15.08
C PRO A 275 30.53 -10.45 13.82
N ASN A 276 29.89 -10.70 12.68
CA ASN A 276 30.51 -10.83 11.36
C ASN A 276 30.18 -9.64 10.44
N ALA A 277 29.99 -8.45 11.02
CA ALA A 277 29.69 -7.23 10.28
C ALA A 277 30.69 -7.05 9.12
N LYS A 278 30.14 -6.76 7.93
CA LYS A 278 30.92 -6.47 6.73
C LYS A 278 30.74 -5.00 6.36
N VAL A 279 31.85 -4.33 6.08
CA VAL A 279 31.84 -2.99 5.49
C VAL A 279 32.51 -3.11 4.13
N ASN A 280 31.80 -2.70 3.06
CA ASN A 280 32.25 -2.83 1.68
C ASN A 280 32.68 -4.26 1.29
N GLY A 281 31.90 -5.26 1.72
CA GLY A 281 32.13 -6.67 1.41
C GLY A 281 33.26 -7.35 2.21
N LYS A 282 34.01 -6.61 3.03
CA LYS A 282 35.11 -7.12 3.86
C LYS A 282 34.71 -7.16 5.33
N PRO A 283 35.26 -8.10 6.14
CA PRO A 283 35.10 -8.07 7.59
C PRO A 283 35.47 -6.70 8.15
N ALA A 284 34.60 -6.15 9.00
CA ALA A 284 34.76 -4.79 9.49
C ALA A 284 35.90 -4.70 10.51
N THR A 285 36.85 -3.80 10.28
CA THR A 285 37.84 -3.39 11.30
C THR A 285 37.19 -2.45 12.31
N GLN A 286 37.82 -2.23 13.47
CA GLN A 286 37.30 -1.28 14.45
C GLN A 286 37.13 0.14 13.88
N ASP A 287 38.08 0.60 13.06
CA ASP A 287 37.99 1.90 12.39
C ASP A 287 36.84 1.94 11.37
N ALA A 288 36.64 0.85 10.62
CA ALA A 288 35.54 0.75 9.67
C ALA A 288 34.17 0.74 10.38
N LEU A 289 34.07 0.07 11.54
CA LEU A 289 32.88 0.10 12.38
C LEU A 289 32.60 1.50 12.91
N ALA A 290 33.62 2.21 13.40
CA ALA A 290 33.48 3.59 13.88
C ALA A 290 33.06 4.53 12.74
N ALA A 291 33.66 4.40 11.55
CA ALA A 291 33.27 5.18 10.37
C ALA A 291 31.82 4.85 9.94
N GLY A 292 31.43 3.57 9.95
CA GLY A 292 30.08 3.12 9.66
C GLY A 292 29.05 3.71 10.63
N ARG A 293 29.35 3.72 11.95
CA ARG A 293 28.46 4.31 12.96
C ARG A 293 28.29 5.81 12.77
N ARG A 294 29.37 6.53 12.43
CA ARG A 294 29.27 7.96 12.08
C ARG A 294 28.44 8.19 10.82
N ALA A 295 28.49 7.29 9.85
CA ALA A 295 27.63 7.37 8.66
C ALA A 295 26.15 7.12 9.01
N ALA A 296 25.86 6.10 9.82
CA ALA A 296 24.51 5.84 10.34
C ALA A 296 23.97 7.03 11.15
N LEU A 297 24.83 7.67 11.95
CA LEU A 297 24.48 8.85 12.73
C LEU A 297 24.05 10.02 11.84
N LYS A 298 24.76 10.25 10.72
CA LYS A 298 24.37 11.28 9.74
C LYS A 298 23.00 11.00 9.12
N TRP A 299 22.64 9.73 8.87
CA TRP A 299 21.31 9.37 8.40
C TRP A 299 20.23 9.65 9.43
N ALA A 300 20.50 9.37 10.72
CA ALA A 300 19.59 9.70 11.81
C ALA A 300 19.40 11.22 11.94
N ASP A 301 20.48 12.00 11.89
CA ASP A 301 20.44 13.47 11.89
C ASP A 301 19.65 14.00 10.68
N GLN A 302 19.81 13.38 9.50
CA GLN A 302 19.05 13.75 8.30
C GLN A 302 17.56 13.44 8.44
N ALA A 303 17.18 12.33 9.09
CA ALA A 303 15.78 12.00 9.37
C ALA A 303 15.16 13.05 10.31
N ILE A 304 15.86 13.41 11.39
CA ILE A 304 15.43 14.45 12.34
C ILE A 304 15.27 15.80 11.64
N GLY A 305 16.28 16.25 10.91
CA GLY A 305 16.21 17.52 10.17
C GLY A 305 15.15 17.51 9.07
N THR A 306 14.87 16.35 8.46
CA THR A 306 13.77 16.22 7.51
C THR A 306 12.42 16.38 8.22
N ALA A 307 12.23 15.76 9.39
CA ALA A 307 11.01 15.89 10.18
C ALA A 307 10.74 17.33 10.61
N GLU A 308 11.78 18.08 10.99
CA GLU A 308 11.67 19.50 11.36
C GLU A 308 11.13 20.38 10.22
N VAL A 309 11.45 20.05 8.97
CA VAL A 309 11.01 20.79 7.77
C VAL A 309 9.60 20.40 7.33
N VAL A 310 9.13 19.19 7.65
CA VAL A 310 7.75 18.79 7.37
C VAL A 310 6.79 19.67 8.18
N LYS A 311 5.80 20.26 7.52
CA LYS A 311 4.84 21.16 8.16
C LYS A 311 4.05 20.43 9.25
N PRO A 312 3.79 21.04 10.41
CA PRO A 312 3.07 20.38 11.50
C PRO A 312 1.72 19.78 11.11
N GLU A 313 0.96 20.44 10.23
CA GLU A 313 -0.34 19.97 9.72
C GLU A 313 -0.23 18.71 8.84
N ASP A 314 0.94 18.46 8.26
CA ASP A 314 1.21 17.31 7.39
C ASP A 314 1.82 16.13 8.17
N ARG A 315 2.06 16.27 9.48
CA ARG A 315 2.64 15.23 10.33
C ARG A 315 1.58 14.26 10.81
N ASP A 316 1.75 13.00 10.46
CA ASP A 316 0.97 11.87 10.96
C ASP A 316 1.72 11.11 12.08
N GLU A 317 1.05 10.13 12.67
CA GLU A 317 1.64 9.27 13.70
C GLU A 317 2.88 8.52 13.20
N ILE A 318 2.91 8.18 11.90
CA ILE A 318 4.06 7.50 11.28
C ILE A 318 5.28 8.43 11.32
N CYS A 319 5.11 9.72 11.05
CA CYS A 319 6.17 10.72 11.16
C CYS A 319 6.73 10.83 12.58
N ASP A 320 5.84 10.85 13.58
CA ASP A 320 6.23 10.96 14.99
C ASP A 320 7.02 9.73 15.45
N LEU A 321 6.55 8.53 15.08
CA LEU A 321 7.24 7.28 15.38
C LEU A 321 8.58 7.19 14.67
N ALA A 322 8.66 7.63 13.41
CA ALA A 322 9.91 7.68 12.66
C ALA A 322 10.91 8.68 13.27
N LEU A 323 10.44 9.86 13.71
CA LEU A 323 11.26 10.84 14.41
C LEU A 323 11.81 10.27 15.74
N LEU A 324 10.95 9.64 16.53
CA LEU A 324 11.35 8.99 17.78
C LEU A 324 12.37 7.87 17.53
N SER A 325 12.15 7.06 16.50
CA SER A 325 13.07 6.00 16.08
C SER A 325 14.44 6.58 15.71
N ALA A 326 14.47 7.63 14.88
CA ALA A 326 15.71 8.31 14.50
C ALA A 326 16.46 8.89 15.71
N GLN A 327 15.75 9.50 16.66
CA GLN A 327 16.35 10.06 17.88
C GLN A 327 16.90 8.95 18.80
N MET A 328 16.20 7.82 18.93
CA MET A 328 16.69 6.64 19.67
C MET A 328 17.94 6.05 19.02
N THR A 329 17.93 5.85 17.70
CA THR A 329 19.10 5.39 16.94
C THR A 329 20.27 6.35 17.09
N ARG A 330 20.02 7.66 17.05
CA ARG A 330 21.04 8.70 17.28
C ARG A 330 21.67 8.59 18.66
N ALA A 331 20.88 8.44 19.71
CA ALA A 331 21.36 8.33 21.08
C ALA A 331 22.26 7.10 21.28
N ASP A 332 21.85 5.97 20.70
CA ASP A 332 22.58 4.71 20.74
C ASP A 332 23.91 4.79 19.97
N LEU A 333 23.91 5.32 18.74
CA LEU A 333 25.13 5.51 17.94
C LEU A 333 26.12 6.49 18.58
N LEU A 334 25.64 7.54 19.26
CA LEU A 334 26.48 8.44 20.04
C LEU A 334 27.18 7.70 21.19
N LEU A 335 26.45 6.83 21.89
CA LEU A 335 27.01 6.01 22.98
C LEU A 335 28.12 5.09 22.46
N GLU A 336 27.87 4.40 21.35
CA GLU A 336 28.83 3.48 20.71
C GLU A 336 30.07 4.17 20.13
N ASN A 337 29.96 5.46 19.79
CA ASN A 337 31.09 6.28 19.38
C ASN A 337 31.85 6.92 20.56
N GLY A 338 31.43 6.65 21.80
CA GLY A 338 32.04 7.19 23.01
C GLY A 338 31.57 8.61 23.39
N GLU A 339 30.60 9.17 22.68
CA GLU A 339 30.01 10.49 22.95
C GLU A 339 28.96 10.42 24.07
N LYS A 340 29.33 9.83 25.21
CA LYS A 340 28.44 9.49 26.34
C LYS A 340 27.58 10.66 26.81
N LYS A 341 28.17 11.86 26.94
CA LYS A 341 27.44 13.06 27.39
C LYS A 341 26.29 13.42 26.44
N LYS A 342 26.55 13.47 25.13
CA LYS A 342 25.53 13.78 24.12
C LYS A 342 24.47 12.69 24.05
N SER A 343 24.88 11.42 24.12
CA SER A 343 23.96 10.29 24.17
C SER A 343 23.00 10.40 25.35
N ARG A 344 23.53 10.70 26.55
CA ARG A 344 22.75 10.91 27.76
C ARG A 344 21.72 12.03 27.61
N GLU A 345 22.14 13.20 27.13
CA GLU A 345 21.25 14.34 26.90
C GLU A 345 20.06 13.97 25.99
N VAL A 346 20.30 13.16 24.96
CA VAL A 346 19.24 12.71 24.05
C VAL A 346 18.32 11.68 24.73
N PHE A 347 18.86 10.69 25.44
CA PHE A 347 18.00 9.73 26.14
C PHE A 347 17.15 10.40 27.24
N GLU A 348 17.70 11.36 27.98
CA GLU A 348 16.96 12.12 28.99
C GLU A 348 15.82 12.92 28.37
N SER A 349 16.02 13.51 27.18
CA SER A 349 14.96 14.26 26.50
C SER A 349 13.86 13.39 25.89
N LEU A 350 14.17 12.16 25.49
CA LEU A 350 13.20 11.22 24.90
C LEU A 350 12.32 10.52 25.93
N LEU A 351 12.85 10.24 27.12
CA LEU A 351 12.19 9.39 28.12
C LEU A 351 10.77 9.83 28.51
N PRO A 352 10.46 11.13 28.69
CA PRO A 352 9.10 11.58 28.95
C PRO A 352 8.13 11.19 27.83
N THR A 353 8.48 11.47 26.58
CA THR A 353 7.65 11.16 25.40
C THR A 353 7.45 9.65 25.23
N LEU A 354 8.50 8.85 25.47
CA LEU A 354 8.41 7.39 25.42
C LEU A 354 7.44 6.83 26.47
N ARG A 355 7.43 7.42 27.68
CA ARG A 355 6.50 7.05 28.76
C ARG A 355 5.08 7.48 28.47
N GLU A 356 4.89 8.69 27.96
CA GLU A 356 3.59 9.21 27.55
C GLU A 356 2.94 8.33 26.48
N LYS A 357 3.71 7.92 25.47
CA LYS A 357 3.26 7.01 24.39
C LYS A 357 3.25 5.52 24.78
N ASN A 358 3.58 5.18 26.03
CA ASN A 358 3.65 3.82 26.54
C ASN A 358 4.52 2.85 25.70
N LEU A 359 5.65 3.33 25.18
CA LEU A 359 6.56 2.57 24.32
C LEU A 359 7.55 1.74 25.16
N VAL A 360 7.02 0.79 25.93
CA VAL A 360 7.77 0.01 26.95
C VAL A 360 9.11 -0.56 26.46
N PRO A 361 9.24 -1.16 25.27
CA PRO A 361 10.53 -1.65 24.79
C PRO A 361 11.57 -0.53 24.66
N LEU A 362 11.18 0.63 24.14
CA LEU A 362 12.07 1.77 23.94
C LEU A 362 12.45 2.45 25.26
N ILE A 363 11.52 2.50 26.23
CA ILE A 363 11.83 2.97 27.59
C ILE A 363 12.98 2.16 28.20
N LYS A 364 12.91 0.83 28.11
CA LYS A 364 13.97 -0.06 28.62
C LYS A 364 15.31 0.20 27.94
N VAL A 365 15.31 0.39 26.62
CA VAL A 365 16.53 0.71 25.85
C VAL A 365 17.11 2.06 26.31
N ALA A 366 16.28 3.09 26.45
CA ALA A 366 16.72 4.41 26.90
C ALA A 366 17.30 4.37 28.32
N GLU A 367 16.62 3.70 29.26
CA GLU A 367 17.10 3.56 30.65
C GLU A 367 18.43 2.79 30.72
N GLN A 368 18.60 1.76 29.90
CA GLN A 368 19.86 1.03 29.81
C GLN A 368 20.98 1.89 29.19
N GLY A 369 20.65 2.67 28.16
CA GLY A 369 21.55 3.63 27.55
C GLY A 369 22.04 4.68 28.55
N LEU A 370 21.13 5.21 29.37
CA LEU A 370 21.45 6.18 30.44
C LEU A 370 22.41 5.61 31.49
N LYS A 371 22.18 4.37 31.93
CA LYS A 371 23.09 3.68 32.88
C LYS A 371 24.49 3.53 32.28
N THR A 372 24.55 3.13 31.01
CA THR A 372 25.82 2.91 30.30
C THR A 372 26.57 4.21 30.00
N ALA A 373 25.85 5.31 29.75
CA ALA A 373 26.44 6.63 29.54
C ALA A 373 26.94 7.28 30.84
N SER A 374 26.43 6.84 32.00
CA SER A 374 26.74 7.42 33.32
C SER A 374 27.87 6.71 34.07
N GLY A 375 28.19 5.47 33.70
CA GLY A 375 29.41 4.76 34.11
C GLY A 375 30.53 5.04 33.13
#